data_AF-A0ABD5N395-F1
#
_entry.id   AF-A0ABD5N395-F1
#
_cell.length_a   1.000
_cell.length_b   1.000
_cell.length_c   1.000
_cell.angle_alpha   90.00
_cell.angle_beta   90.00
_cell.angle_gamma   90.00
#
_symmetry.space_group_name_H-M   'P 1'
#
loop_
_entity.id
_entity.type
_entity.pdbx_description
1 polymer ?
#
loop_
_entity_poly.entity_id
_entity_poly.type
_entity_poly.pdbx_seq_one_letter_code
_entity_poly.pdbx_strand_id
1 'polypeptide(L)'
;MSKADFPKIPEKTEEERKKEYIGGIKKTAISGIFGIFAGIISFYLAGEGQVRAGFGFTVLAFAILIQKYIYPLINVTGDLKPKDWFYIGFMTLSFWLVSWTLLLN
;
A
#
# COMPACT_ATOMS: atom_id res chain seq x y z
N MET A 1 -35.40 -31.74 10.41
CA MET A 1 -34.03 -31.18 10.31
C MET A 1 -34.06 -30.12 9.22
N SER A 2 -34.22 -28.85 9.61
CA SER A 2 -34.32 -27.72 8.68
C SER A 2 -32.97 -27.53 8.00
N LYS A 3 -32.93 -27.54 6.66
CA LYS A 3 -31.72 -27.16 5.92
C LYS A 3 -31.44 -25.71 6.29
N ALA A 4 -30.31 -25.46 6.94
CA ALA A 4 -29.84 -24.10 7.13
C ALA A 4 -29.66 -23.49 5.74
N ASP A 5 -30.57 -22.58 5.37
CA ASP A 5 -30.43 -21.74 4.19
C ASP A 5 -29.27 -20.79 4.44
N PHE A 6 -28.05 -21.29 4.21
CA PHE A 6 -26.87 -20.45 4.18
C PHE A 6 -27.09 -19.35 3.14
N PRO A 7 -26.83 -18.08 3.47
CA PRO A 7 -26.98 -16.99 2.51
C PRO A 7 -26.14 -17.31 1.27
N LYS A 8 -26.79 -17.49 0.12
CA LYS A 8 -26.12 -17.67 -1.16
C LYS A 8 -25.32 -16.41 -1.44
N ILE A 9 -24.00 -16.50 -1.29
CA ILE A 9 -23.09 -15.43 -1.66
C ILE A 9 -23.31 -15.21 -3.17
N PRO A 10 -23.68 -14.00 -3.62
CA PRO A 10 -23.93 -13.76 -5.03
C PRO A 10 -22.67 -14.14 -5.83
N GLU A 11 -22.85 -14.99 -6.83
CA GLU A 11 -21.77 -15.44 -7.70
C GLU A 11 -21.27 -14.26 -8.52
N LYS A 12 -20.02 -13.84 -8.28
CA LYS A 12 -19.42 -12.70 -8.99
C LYS A 12 -19.25 -13.02 -10.46
N THR A 13 -19.61 -12.07 -11.31
CA THR A 13 -19.42 -12.19 -12.77
C THR A 13 -17.93 -12.23 -13.10
N GLU A 14 -17.54 -12.87 -14.21
CA GLU A 14 -16.13 -12.94 -14.63
C GLU A 14 -15.49 -11.55 -14.75
N GLU A 15 -16.25 -10.56 -15.23
CA GLU A 15 -15.80 -9.17 -15.31
C GLU A 15 -15.48 -8.55 -13.94
N GLU A 16 -16.30 -8.83 -12.92
CA GLU A 16 -16.09 -8.31 -11.56
C GLU A 16 -14.84 -8.90 -10.93
N ARG A 17 -14.61 -10.21 -11.14
CA ARG A 17 -13.37 -10.89 -10.70
C ARG A 17 -12.14 -10.28 -11.36
N LYS A 18 -12.18 -10.01 -12.66
CA LYS A 18 -11.07 -9.37 -13.40
C LYS A 18 -10.79 -7.96 -12.87
N LYS A 19 -11.83 -7.15 -12.64
CA LYS A 19 -11.69 -5.79 -12.07
C LYS A 19 -11.08 -5.81 -10.67
N GLU A 20 -11.50 -6.73 -9.81
CA GLU A 20 -10.94 -6.89 -8.46
C GLU A 20 -9.48 -7.33 -8.49
N TYR A 21 -9.13 -8.29 -9.35
CA TYR A 21 -7.75 -8.76 -9.53
C TYR A 21 -6.82 -7.64 -10.01
N ILE A 22 -7.22 -6.91 -11.06
CA ILE A 22 -6.46 -5.76 -11.58
C ILE A 22 -6.35 -4.66 -10.51
N GLY A 23 -7.41 -4.41 -9.76
CA GLY A 23 -7.42 -3.46 -8.64
C GLY A 23 -6.40 -3.85 -7.58
N GLY A 24 -6.31 -5.13 -7.23
CA GLY A 24 -5.30 -5.66 -6.31
C GLY A 24 -3.87 -5.41 -6.80
N ILE A 25 -3.57 -5.76 -8.05
CA ILE A 25 -2.24 -5.54 -8.65
C ILE A 25 -1.86 -4.06 -8.61
N LYS A 26 -2.78 -3.17 -8.99
CA LYS A 26 -2.54 -1.72 -8.96
C LYS A 26 -2.19 -1.25 -7.55
N LYS A 27 -2.95 -1.66 -6.52
CA LYS A 27 -2.68 -1.31 -5.11
C LYS A 27 -1.27 -1.73 -4.70
N THR A 28 -0.87 -2.95 -5.02
CA THR A 28 0.47 -3.45 -4.69
C THR A 28 1.58 -2.73 -5.45
N ALA A 29 1.43 -2.54 -6.76
CA ALA A 29 2.45 -1.90 -7.59
C ALA A 29 2.70 -0.45 -7.16
N ILE A 30 1.63 0.31 -6.92
CA ILE A 30 1.72 1.72 -6.51
C ILE A 30 2.33 1.84 -5.11
N SER A 31 1.82 1.09 -4.13
CA SER A 31 2.39 1.10 -2.78
C SER A 31 3.86 0.71 -2.76
N GLY A 32 4.27 -0.27 -3.57
CA GLY A 32 5.67 -0.66 -3.72
C GLY A 32 6.54 0.45 -4.31
N ILE A 33 6.11 1.08 -5.40
CA ILE A 33 6.82 2.21 -6.02
C ILE A 33 6.98 3.36 -5.02
N PHE A 34 5.91 3.72 -4.30
CA PHE A 34 5.97 4.75 -3.26
C PHE A 34 6.92 4.38 -2.13
N GLY A 35 6.94 3.11 -1.70
CA GLY A 35 7.87 2.63 -0.69
C GLY A 35 9.33 2.78 -1.12
N ILE A 36 9.66 2.39 -2.37
CA ILE A 36 11.02 2.53 -2.91
C ILE A 36 11.44 4.01 -2.97
N PHE A 37 10.60 4.89 -3.53
CA PHE A 37 10.90 6.32 -3.57
C PHE A 37 11.06 6.89 -2.17
N ALA A 38 10.18 6.52 -1.23
CA ALA A 38 10.29 6.94 0.16
C ALA A 38 11.62 6.49 0.78
N GLY A 39 12.09 5.26 0.52
CA GLY A 39 13.35 4.76 1.08
C GLY A 39 14.57 5.49 0.53
N ILE A 40 14.56 5.81 -0.77
CA ILE A 40 15.59 6.65 -1.41
C ILE A 40 15.58 8.06 -0.82
N ILE A 41 14.40 8.69 -0.73
CA ILE A 41 14.23 10.03 -0.17
C ILE A 41 14.68 10.05 1.31
N SER A 42 14.30 9.03 2.08
CA SER A 42 14.75 8.86 3.45
C SER A 42 16.27 8.78 3.52
N PHE A 43 16.95 8.03 2.65
CA PHE A 43 18.41 7.96 2.66
C PHE A 43 19.07 9.33 2.45
N TYR A 44 18.57 10.13 1.50
CA TYR A 44 19.15 11.45 1.19
C TYR A 44 18.82 12.53 2.23
N LEU A 45 17.61 12.52 2.80
CA LEU A 45 17.22 13.51 3.83
C LEU A 45 17.72 13.14 5.23
N ALA A 46 17.93 11.86 5.50
CA ALA A 46 18.40 11.40 6.78
C ALA A 46 19.92 11.58 6.84
N GLY A 47 20.35 12.74 7.33
CA GLY A 47 21.76 13.08 7.61
C GLY A 47 22.43 12.15 8.64
N GLU A 48 23.59 12.53 9.18
CA GLU A 48 24.33 11.68 10.12
C GLU A 48 23.68 11.56 11.52
N GLY A 49 23.73 10.36 12.13
CA GLY A 49 23.40 10.13 13.55
C GLY A 49 21.96 9.67 13.86
N GLN A 50 21.51 9.79 15.11
CA GLN A 50 20.19 9.30 15.57
C GLN A 50 18.99 10.08 14.99
N VAL A 51 19.22 11.32 14.54
CA VAL A 51 18.23 12.12 13.81
C VAL A 51 17.78 11.41 12.52
N ARG A 52 18.63 10.53 11.98
CA ARG A 52 18.42 9.76 10.76
C ARG A 52 17.18 8.85 10.80
N ALA A 53 16.94 8.19 11.93
CA ALA A 53 15.80 7.28 12.06
C ALA A 53 14.46 8.04 12.12
N GLY A 54 14.41 9.16 12.84
CA GLY A 54 13.20 9.97 12.98
C GLY A 54 12.68 10.50 11.63
N PHE A 55 13.58 11.06 10.82
CA PHE A 55 13.22 11.58 9.49
C PHE A 55 12.77 10.48 8.53
N GLY A 56 13.35 9.28 8.61
CA GLY A 56 12.92 8.13 7.81
C GLY A 56 11.45 7.77 8.05
N PHE A 57 11.04 7.67 9.31
CA PHE A 57 9.63 7.39 9.66
C PHE A 57 8.68 8.53 9.25
N THR A 58 9.11 9.78 9.32
CA THR A 58 8.32 10.92 8.83
C THR A 58 8.08 10.82 7.32
N VAL A 59 9.13 10.54 6.53
CA VAL A 59 9.01 10.35 5.08
C VAL A 59 8.09 9.18 4.75
N LEU A 60 8.21 8.06 5.47
CA LEU A 60 7.30 6.92 5.31
C LEU A 60 5.84 7.31 5.59
N ALA A 61 5.57 8.03 6.68
CA ALA A 61 4.23 8.49 7.02
C ALA A 61 3.67 9.40 5.92
N PHE A 62 4.46 10.35 5.42
CA PHE A 62 4.08 11.21 4.29
C PHE A 62 3.81 10.40 3.01
N ALA A 63 4.63 9.39 2.70
CA ALA A 63 4.45 8.53 1.55
C ALA A 63 3.17 7.68 1.63
N ILE A 64 2.71 7.31 2.83
CA ILE A 64 1.43 6.63 3.02
C ILE A 64 0.26 7.64 2.90
N LEU A 65 0.42 8.85 3.44
CA LEU A 65 -0.62 9.88 3.36
C LEU A 65 -0.85 10.38 1.94
N ILE A 66 0.21 10.59 1.14
CA ILE A 66 0.07 11.06 -0.25
C ILE A 66 -0.65 10.02 -1.12
N GLN A 67 -0.48 8.74 -0.83
CA GLN A 67 -1.19 7.66 -1.52
C GLN A 67 -2.72 7.76 -1.36
N LYS A 68 -3.23 8.37 -0.27
CA LYS A 68 -4.67 8.68 -0.08
C LYS A 68 -5.23 9.61 -1.12
N TYR A 69 -4.42 10.49 -1.67
CA TYR A 69 -4.83 11.39 -2.74
C TYR A 69 -4.65 10.75 -4.12
N ILE A 70 -3.67 9.87 -4.26
CA ILE A 70 -3.34 9.23 -5.54
C ILE A 70 -4.35 8.13 -5.90
N TYR A 71 -4.71 7.23 -4.98
CA TYR A 71 -5.63 6.13 -5.33
C TYR A 71 -7.00 6.55 -5.90
N PRO A 72 -7.63 7.65 -5.44
CA PRO A 72 -8.81 8.22 -6.09
C PRO A 72 -8.57 8.72 -7.52
N LEU A 73 -7.40 9.31 -7.82
CA LEU A 73 -7.08 9.89 -9.13
C LEU A 73 -6.97 8.83 -10.24
N ILE A 74 -6.57 7.61 -9.90
CA ILE A 74 -6.30 6.50 -10.84
C ILE A 74 -7.50 5.55 -10.98
N ASN A 75 -8.68 5.92 -10.48
CA ASN A 75 -9.89 5.10 -10.53
C ASN A 75 -9.63 3.65 -10.09
N VAL A 76 -8.88 3.45 -9.00
CA VAL A 76 -8.76 2.13 -8.39
C VAL A 76 -10.16 1.76 -7.89
N THR A 77 -10.80 0.88 -8.65
CA THR A 77 -12.22 0.55 -8.60
C THR A 77 -12.63 0.09 -7.20
N GLY A 78 -13.45 0.90 -6.53
CA GLY A 78 -14.14 0.58 -5.29
C GLY A 78 -13.62 1.34 -4.08
N ASP A 79 -14.53 1.66 -3.16
CA ASP A 79 -14.21 2.26 -1.87
C ASP A 79 -13.09 1.48 -1.17
N LEU A 80 -11.95 2.14 -0.95
CA LEU A 80 -10.84 1.56 -0.22
C LEU A 80 -11.29 1.27 1.21
N LYS A 81 -11.51 -0.01 1.49
CA LYS A 81 -11.88 -0.46 2.84
C LYS A 81 -10.72 -0.19 3.80
N PRO A 82 -10.98 0.00 5.10
CA PRO A 82 -9.91 0.14 6.10
C PRO A 82 -8.87 -0.99 6.08
N LYS A 83 -9.27 -2.22 5.72
CA LYS A 83 -8.34 -3.35 5.53
C LYS A 83 -7.33 -3.11 4.39
N ASP A 84 -7.75 -2.43 3.32
CA ASP A 84 -6.92 -2.17 2.15
C ASP A 84 -5.86 -1.11 2.50
N TRP A 85 -6.23 -0.16 3.37
CA TRP A 85 -5.30 0.82 3.94
C TRP A 85 -4.18 0.17 4.76
N PHE A 86 -4.51 -0.86 5.55
CA PHE A 86 -3.51 -1.64 6.25
C PHE A 86 -2.54 -2.34 5.27
N TYR A 87 -3.09 -2.96 4.21
CA TYR A 87 -2.29 -3.59 3.17
C TYR A 87 -1.34 -2.60 2.48
N ILE A 88 -1.87 -1.44 2.07
CA ILE A 88 -1.09 -0.36 1.44
C ILE A 88 0.05 0.11 2.36
N GLY A 89 -0.26 0.36 3.64
CA GLY A 89 0.74 0.79 4.62
C GLY A 89 1.82 -0.27 4.83
N PHE A 90 1.42 -1.52 4.98
CA PHE A 90 2.34 -2.65 5.14
C PHE A 90 3.25 -2.85 3.93
N MET A 91 2.71 -2.79 2.71
CA MET A 91 3.49 -2.91 1.48
C MET A 91 4.47 -1.74 1.35
N THR A 92 4.01 -0.51 1.56
CA THR A 92 4.86 0.69 1.49
C THR A 92 6.00 0.61 2.51
N LEU A 93 5.71 0.22 3.75
CA LEU A 93 6.70 0.04 4.81
C LEU A 93 7.73 -1.03 4.43
N SER A 94 7.29 -2.16 3.87
CA SER A 94 8.16 -3.27 3.48
C SER A 94 9.16 -2.83 2.41
N PHE A 95 8.68 -2.19 1.35
CA PHE A 95 9.54 -1.69 0.27
C PHE A 95 10.44 -0.53 0.72
N TRP A 96 9.93 0.36 1.57
CA TRP A 96 10.70 1.42 2.20
C TRP A 96 11.86 0.86 3.02
N LEU A 97 11.59 -0.12 3.89
CA LEU A 97 12.63 -0.73 4.75
C LEU A 97 13.71 -1.41 3.92
N VAL A 98 13.31 -2.20 2.92
CA VAL A 98 14.24 -2.90 2.01
C VAL A 98 15.12 -1.91 1.26
N SER A 99 14.53 -0.91 0.62
CA SER A 99 15.27 0.10 -0.14
C SER A 99 16.18 0.96 0.74
N TRP A 100 15.70 1.40 1.90
CA TRP A 100 16.49 2.18 2.85
C TRP A 100 17.67 1.38 3.41
N THR A 101 17.44 0.13 3.82
CA THR A 101 18.51 -0.75 4.35
C THR A 101 19.55 -1.07 3.29
N LEU A 102 19.14 -1.31 2.05
CA LEU A 102 20.05 -1.60 0.95
C LEU A 102 20.98 -0.42 0.64
N LEU A 103 20.49 0.82 0.77
CA LEU A 103 21.29 2.03 0.61
C LEU A 103 22.21 2.33 1.81
N LEU A 104 21.86 1.82 2.99
CA LEU A 104 22.67 1.99 4.21
C LEU A 104 23.85 1.02 4.31
N ASN A 105 23.83 -0.06 3.53
CA ASN A 105 24.85 -1.10 3.51
C ASN A 105 25.95 -0.79 2.50
#